data_AF-A0A9P4X2L6-F1
#
_entry.id   AF-A0A9P4X2L6-F1
#
_cell.length_a   1.000
_cell.length_b   1.000
_cell.length_c   1.000
_cell.angle_alpha   90.00
_cell.angle_beta   90.00
_cell.angle_gamma   90.00
#
_symmetry.space_group_name_H-M   'P 1'
#
loop_
_entity.id
_entity.type
_entity.pdbx_description
1 polymer ?
#
loop_
_entity_poly.entity_id
_entity_poly.type
_entity_poly.pdbx_seq_one_letter_code
_entity_poly.pdbx_strand_id
1 'polypeptide(L)'
;MSMLGPHAFPLLELTHNRALHPAAANILQKAEPYFAHHFEGTRGNSWYLHLLAVDPSYQNRGFGRELVDWGLEKARKEGVHASVISNDSKEPFYFKCGLDEIIGYMTSGEGKPLGVRNVRGGAIMFMWREGGPKHSS
;
A
#
# COMPACT_ATOMS: atom_id res chain seq x y z
N MET A 1 11.51 12.42 -34.31
CA MET A 1 11.07 11.09 -34.77
C MET A 1 10.46 10.37 -33.56
N SER A 2 9.12 10.31 -33.45
CA SER A 2 8.43 9.74 -32.29
C SER A 2 8.35 8.22 -32.42
N MET A 3 9.00 7.48 -31.53
CA MET A 3 8.86 6.02 -31.39
C MET A 3 7.64 5.69 -30.53
N LEU A 4 6.46 5.66 -31.12
CA LEU A 4 5.28 5.03 -30.50
C LEU A 4 4.64 4.11 -31.55
N GLY A 5 4.67 2.80 -31.28
CA GLY A 5 4.09 1.79 -32.17
C GLY A 5 2.56 1.92 -32.30
N PRO A 6 1.94 1.18 -33.23
CA PRO A 6 0.52 1.32 -33.61
C PRO A 6 -0.51 0.99 -32.51
N HIS A 7 -0.06 0.66 -31.31
CA HIS A 7 -0.89 0.34 -30.13
C HIS A 7 -0.50 1.16 -28.89
N ALA A 8 0.24 2.25 -29.05
CA ALA A 8 0.48 3.16 -27.94
C ALA A 8 -0.85 3.82 -27.54
N PHE A 9 -1.27 3.60 -26.30
CA PHE A 9 -2.37 4.39 -25.73
C PHE A 9 -1.98 5.87 -25.83
N PRO A 10 -2.90 6.75 -26.28
CA PRO A 10 -2.64 8.18 -26.26
C PRO A 10 -2.32 8.58 -24.82
N LEU A 11 -1.32 9.45 -24.65
CA LEU A 11 -1.12 10.10 -23.36
C LEU A 11 -2.45 10.73 -22.97
N LEU A 12 -3.00 10.29 -21.84
CA LEU A 12 -4.19 10.91 -21.29
C LEU A 12 -3.84 12.38 -21.03
N GLU A 13 -4.66 13.30 -21.53
CA GLU A 13 -4.62 14.70 -21.10
C GLU A 13 -4.55 14.72 -19.58
N LEU A 14 -3.67 15.57 -19.03
CA LEU A 14 -3.41 15.60 -17.59
C LEU A 14 -4.71 16.01 -16.87
N THR A 15 -5.53 15.03 -16.51
CA THR A 15 -6.83 15.31 -15.91
C THR A 15 -6.60 15.97 -14.56
N HIS A 16 -7.30 17.07 -14.32
CA HIS A 16 -7.35 17.67 -13.00
C HIS A 16 -7.84 16.60 -12.01
N ASN A 17 -6.97 16.18 -11.09
CA ASN A 17 -7.32 15.20 -10.09
C ASN A 17 -8.38 15.81 -9.15
N ARG A 18 -9.65 15.60 -9.48
CA ARG A 18 -10.80 16.10 -8.72
C ARG A 18 -10.84 15.62 -7.27
N ALA A 19 -10.13 14.53 -6.95
CA ALA A 19 -10.04 14.01 -5.59
C ALA A 19 -8.91 14.67 -4.77
N LEU A 20 -8.01 15.41 -5.41
CA LEU A 20 -6.89 16.07 -4.75
C LEU A 20 -7.33 17.41 -4.16
N HIS A 21 -7.39 17.48 -2.84
CA HIS A 21 -7.48 18.78 -2.18
C HIS A 21 -6.10 19.48 -2.25
N PRO A 22 -5.96 20.69 -2.81
CA PRO A 22 -4.65 21.34 -3.00
C PRO A 22 -3.85 21.48 -1.71
N ALA A 23 -4.52 21.83 -0.60
CA ALA A 23 -3.89 21.93 0.72
C ALA A 23 -3.36 20.59 1.28
N ALA A 24 -3.70 19.46 0.66
CA ALA A 24 -3.26 18.11 1.05
C ALA A 24 -2.31 17.49 0.01
N ALA A 25 -1.93 18.21 -1.05
CA ALA A 25 -1.29 17.62 -2.21
C ALA A 25 0.04 16.89 -1.92
N ASN A 26 0.77 17.34 -0.89
CA ASN A 26 2.04 16.74 -0.44
C ASN A 26 1.95 16.11 0.95
N ILE A 27 0.75 15.77 1.42
CA ILE A 27 0.57 15.30 2.81
C ILE A 27 1.31 13.98 3.07
N LEU A 28 1.31 13.06 2.10
CA LEU A 28 2.04 11.78 2.22
C LEU A 28 3.55 12.00 2.23
N GLN A 29 4.07 12.89 1.38
CA GLN A 29 5.49 13.26 1.36
C GLN A 29 5.91 13.88 2.71
N LYS A 30 5.08 14.74 3.30
CA LYS A 30 5.34 15.31 4.63
C LYS A 30 5.22 14.30 5.76
N ALA A 31 4.43 13.25 5.55
CA ALA A 31 4.25 12.18 6.53
C ALA A 31 5.37 11.14 6.47
N GLU A 32 6.09 11.02 5.35
CA GLU A 32 7.10 9.98 5.11
C GLU A 32 8.13 9.81 6.25
N PRO A 33 8.76 10.87 6.80
CA PRO A 33 9.79 10.73 7.84
C PRO A 33 9.29 10.05 9.12
N TYR A 34 7.97 9.99 9.27
CA TYR A 34 7.31 9.50 10.45
C TYR A 34 6.92 8.03 10.39
N PHE A 35 7.00 7.40 9.21
CA PHE A 35 6.65 5.99 9.01
C PHE A 35 7.62 5.22 8.13
N ALA A 36 8.53 5.90 7.40
CA ALA A 36 9.48 5.27 6.49
C ALA A 36 10.34 4.19 7.16
N HIS A 37 10.71 4.39 8.43
CA HIS A 37 11.44 3.42 9.25
C HIS A 37 10.77 2.03 9.36
N HIS A 38 9.46 1.91 9.10
CA HIS A 38 8.78 0.62 9.02
C HIS A 38 9.16 -0.19 7.78
N PHE A 39 9.74 0.45 6.76
CA PHE A 39 10.11 -0.10 5.46
C PHE A 39 11.64 -0.07 5.24
N GLU A 40 12.43 -0.01 6.31
CA GLU A 40 13.89 -0.03 6.24
C GLU A 40 14.47 -1.42 6.50
N GLY A 41 15.78 -1.59 6.26
CA GLY A 41 16.50 -2.84 6.49
C GLY A 41 15.94 -4.00 5.65
N THR A 42 15.73 -5.16 6.28
CA THR A 42 15.17 -6.34 5.59
C THR A 42 13.77 -6.09 5.03
N ARG A 43 12.99 -5.20 5.64
CA ARG A 43 11.61 -4.86 5.24
C ARG A 43 11.56 -3.97 3.99
N GLY A 44 12.63 -3.26 3.68
CA GLY A 44 12.73 -2.44 2.48
C GLY A 44 12.72 -3.25 1.19
N ASN A 45 13.08 -4.54 1.26
CA ASN A 45 12.88 -5.48 0.17
C ASN A 45 11.55 -6.23 0.37
N SER A 46 10.45 -5.66 -0.13
CA SER A 46 9.12 -6.26 -0.03
C SER A 46 8.25 -5.97 -1.26
N TRP A 47 7.31 -6.87 -1.55
CA TRP A 47 6.20 -6.58 -2.45
C TRP A 47 5.21 -5.65 -1.76
N TYR A 48 5.16 -4.39 -2.18
CA TYR A 48 4.24 -3.40 -1.63
C TYR A 48 2.97 -3.27 -2.46
N LEU A 49 1.81 -3.55 -1.86
CA LEU A 49 0.52 -3.30 -2.47
C LEU A 49 0.18 -1.81 -2.37
N HIS A 50 0.48 -1.06 -3.44
CA HIS A 50 0.23 0.39 -3.48
C HIS A 50 -1.25 0.75 -3.69
N LEU A 51 -1.97 0.02 -4.53
CA LEU A 51 -3.38 0.30 -4.84
C LEU A 51 -4.14 -0.97 -5.19
N LEU A 52 -5.35 -1.10 -4.64
CA LEU A 52 -6.30 -2.16 -4.96
C LEU A 52 -7.69 -1.57 -5.09
N ALA A 53 -8.34 -1.81 -6.23
CA ALA A 53 -9.72 -1.44 -6.45
C ALA A 53 -10.42 -2.54 -7.25
N VAL A 54 -11.67 -2.79 -6.90
CA VAL A 54 -12.58 -3.67 -7.65
C VAL A 54 -13.79 -2.82 -8.01
N ASP A 55 -14.21 -2.88 -9.27
CA ASP A 55 -15.42 -2.20 -9.75
C ASP A 55 -16.61 -2.53 -8.83
N PRO A 56 -17.41 -1.54 -8.39
CA PRO A 56 -18.52 -1.76 -7.47
C PRO A 56 -19.48 -2.88 -7.91
N SER A 57 -19.72 -3.04 -9.21
CA SER A 57 -20.61 -4.06 -9.78
C SER A 57 -20.09 -5.49 -9.60
N TYR A 58 -18.79 -5.62 -9.31
CA TYR A 58 -18.05 -6.87 -9.17
C TYR A 58 -17.52 -7.10 -7.74
N GLN A 59 -17.82 -6.21 -6.79
CA GLN A 59 -17.42 -6.38 -5.38
C GLN A 59 -18.14 -7.56 -4.72
N ASN A 60 -17.60 -8.03 -3.59
CA ASN A 60 -18.11 -9.17 -2.81
C ASN A 60 -18.13 -10.52 -3.54
N ARG A 61 -17.34 -10.66 -4.61
CA ARG A 61 -17.20 -11.91 -5.40
C ARG A 61 -15.84 -12.60 -5.28
N GLY A 62 -14.97 -12.10 -4.42
CA GLY A 62 -13.63 -12.69 -4.20
C GLY A 62 -12.49 -12.06 -5.00
N PHE A 63 -12.75 -11.26 -6.04
CA PHE A 63 -11.69 -10.68 -6.89
C PHE A 63 -10.63 -9.88 -6.12
N GLY A 64 -11.04 -9.12 -5.10
CA GLY A 64 -10.08 -8.39 -4.26
C GLY A 64 -9.12 -9.32 -3.53
N ARG A 65 -9.59 -10.49 -3.09
CA ARG A 65 -8.77 -11.52 -2.47
C ARG A 65 -7.82 -12.16 -3.47
N GLU A 66 -8.33 -12.56 -4.64
CA GLU A 66 -7.50 -13.17 -5.68
C GLU A 66 -6.32 -12.27 -6.10
N LEU A 67 -6.56 -10.96 -6.19
CA LEU A 67 -5.51 -9.97 -6.49
C LEU A 67 -4.47 -9.85 -5.37
N VAL A 68 -4.90 -9.90 -4.11
CA VAL A 68 -3.97 -9.89 -2.97
C VAL A 68 -3.17 -11.19 -2.94
N ASP A 69 -3.84 -12.33 -3.07
CA ASP A 69 -3.23 -13.66 -3.02
C ASP A 69 -2.14 -13.81 -4.09
N TRP A 70 -2.39 -13.31 -5.31
CA TRP A 70 -1.37 -13.26 -6.37
C TRP A 70 -0.10 -12.51 -5.95
N GLY A 71 -0.25 -11.34 -5.31
CA GLY A 71 0.88 -10.55 -4.83
C GLY A 71 1.64 -11.25 -3.69
N LEU A 72 0.92 -11.87 -2.76
CA LEU A 72 1.52 -12.65 -1.67
C LEU A 72 2.28 -13.88 -2.22
N GLU A 73 1.75 -14.55 -3.24
CA GLU A 73 2.46 -15.64 -3.91
C GLU A 73 3.76 -15.19 -4.57
N LYS A 74 3.81 -13.98 -5.16
CA LYS A 74 5.07 -13.42 -5.68
C LYS A 74 6.10 -13.23 -4.59
N ALA A 75 5.70 -12.62 -3.48
CA ALA A 75 6.59 -12.43 -2.33
C ALA A 75 7.12 -13.76 -1.78
N ARG A 76 6.27 -14.79 -1.66
CA ARG A 76 6.70 -16.13 -1.24
C ARG A 76 7.70 -16.74 -2.21
N LYS A 77 7.43 -16.69 -3.52
CA LYS A 77 8.31 -17.25 -4.56
C LYS A 77 9.69 -16.59 -4.58
N GLU A 78 9.75 -15.30 -4.28
CA GLU A 78 10.99 -14.53 -4.26
C GLU A 78 11.68 -14.53 -2.89
N GLY A 79 11.06 -15.13 -1.86
CA GLY A 79 11.61 -15.18 -0.51
C GLY A 79 11.73 -13.81 0.16
N VAL A 80 10.83 -12.89 -0.18
CA VAL A 80 10.77 -11.51 0.36
C VAL A 80 9.49 -11.27 1.14
N HIS A 81 9.43 -10.17 1.87
CA HIS A 81 8.23 -9.77 2.59
C HIS A 81 7.15 -9.26 1.63
N ALA A 82 5.90 -9.14 2.11
CA ALA A 82 4.88 -8.32 1.45
C ALA A 82 4.31 -7.32 2.44
N SER A 83 3.85 -6.17 1.96
CA SER A 83 3.31 -5.11 2.81
C SER A 83 2.17 -4.33 2.17
N VAL A 84 1.34 -3.72 3.01
CA VAL A 84 0.27 -2.79 2.60
C VAL A 84 0.08 -1.72 3.67
N ILE A 85 -0.27 -0.51 3.23
CA ILE A 85 -0.85 0.51 4.11
C ILE A 85 -2.36 0.45 3.89
N SER A 86 -3.08 -0.11 4.86
CA SER A 86 -4.51 -0.38 4.72
C SER A 86 -5.36 0.86 4.96
N ASN A 87 -6.50 0.91 4.26
CA ASN A 87 -7.53 1.90 4.54
C ASN A 87 -8.27 1.57 5.83
N ASP A 88 -8.93 2.56 6.41
CA ASP A 88 -9.72 2.42 7.63
C ASP A 88 -10.68 1.22 7.58
N SER A 89 -10.64 0.38 8.63
CA SER A 89 -11.49 -0.80 8.80
C SER A 89 -11.31 -1.90 7.73
N LYS A 90 -10.16 -1.94 7.03
CA LYS A 90 -9.83 -2.99 6.04
C LYS A 90 -8.80 -4.00 6.53
N GLU A 91 -8.24 -3.80 7.71
CA GLU A 91 -7.29 -4.72 8.36
C GLU A 91 -7.82 -6.17 8.42
N PRO A 92 -9.09 -6.42 8.84
CA PRO A 92 -9.62 -7.79 8.87
C PRO A 92 -9.68 -8.47 7.51
N PHE A 93 -9.82 -7.70 6.42
CA PHE A 93 -9.78 -8.26 5.07
C PHE A 93 -8.37 -8.75 4.74
N TYR A 94 -7.35 -7.94 4.99
CA TYR A 94 -5.96 -8.27 4.71
C TYR A 94 -5.44 -9.41 5.59
N PHE A 95 -5.82 -9.46 6.87
CA PHE A 95 -5.55 -10.63 7.72
C PHE A 95 -6.12 -11.91 7.12
N LYS A 96 -7.36 -11.89 6.65
CA LYS A 96 -7.96 -13.06 6.00
C LYS A 96 -7.24 -13.44 4.70
N CYS A 97 -6.58 -12.51 4.01
CA CYS A 97 -5.76 -12.82 2.82
C CYS A 97 -4.40 -13.44 3.17
N GLY A 98 -3.96 -13.35 4.42
CA GLY A 98 -2.71 -13.94 4.88
C GLY A 98 -1.59 -12.95 5.15
N LEU A 99 -1.93 -11.69 5.46
CA LEU A 99 -1.00 -10.81 6.16
C LEU A 99 -0.95 -11.20 7.64
N ASP A 100 0.22 -11.04 8.27
CA ASP A 100 0.50 -11.58 9.59
C ASP A 100 0.17 -10.60 10.72
N GLU A 101 0.64 -9.35 10.61
CA GLU A 101 0.54 -8.38 11.70
C GLU A 101 0.48 -6.92 11.25
N ILE A 102 -0.02 -6.06 12.14
CA ILE A 102 0.09 -4.60 12.06
C ILE A 102 1.31 -4.19 12.87
N ILE A 103 2.27 -3.53 12.22
CA ILE A 103 3.52 -3.10 12.86
C ILE A 103 3.54 -1.61 13.22
N GLY A 104 2.49 -0.87 12.87
CA GLY A 104 2.39 0.56 13.09
C GLY A 104 1.26 1.19 12.28
N TYR A 105 1.11 2.49 12.44
CA TYR A 105 0.15 3.29 11.67
C TYR A 105 0.86 4.50 11.09
N MET A 106 0.61 4.77 9.82
CA MET A 106 1.09 5.97 9.10
C MET A 106 0.62 7.27 9.78
N THR A 107 -0.46 7.21 10.55
CA THR A 107 -1.08 8.32 11.26
C THR A 107 -0.60 8.49 12.70
N SER A 108 0.13 7.52 13.26
CA SER A 108 0.55 7.52 14.67
C SER A 108 1.82 8.32 14.92
N GLY A 109 1.80 9.16 15.97
CA GLY A 109 2.96 9.86 16.57
C GLY A 109 2.80 11.39 16.58
N GLU A 110 3.52 12.06 17.48
CA GLU A 110 3.27 13.46 17.85
C GLU A 110 3.65 14.44 16.72
N GLY A 111 2.81 15.46 16.49
CA GLY A 111 3.06 16.50 15.48
C GLY A 111 2.88 16.08 14.01
N LYS A 112 2.39 14.88 13.73
CA LYS A 112 2.37 14.31 12.38
C LYS A 112 1.24 14.88 11.49
N PRO A 113 1.50 15.19 10.20
CA PRO A 113 0.53 15.82 9.30
C PRO A 113 -0.80 15.08 9.15
N LEU A 114 -0.79 13.75 9.17
CA LEU A 114 -1.99 12.91 9.00
C LEU A 114 -2.82 12.83 10.29
N GLY A 115 -2.15 12.70 11.44
CA GLY A 115 -2.80 12.69 12.76
C GLY A 115 -3.46 14.03 13.07
N VAL A 116 -2.78 15.15 12.79
CA VAL A 116 -3.32 16.52 12.95
C VAL A 116 -4.59 16.74 12.12
N ARG A 117 -4.72 16.04 10.99
CA ARG A 117 -5.91 16.11 10.13
C ARG A 117 -6.96 15.03 10.42
N ASN A 118 -6.79 14.25 11.48
CA ASN A 118 -7.69 13.17 11.86
C ASN A 118 -7.95 12.18 10.70
N VAL A 119 -6.92 11.91 9.89
CA VAL A 119 -7.00 10.90 8.82
C VAL A 119 -7.14 9.53 9.48
N ARG A 120 -8.16 8.77 9.09
CA ARG A 120 -8.41 7.42 9.62
C ARG A 120 -7.66 6.36 8.81
N GLY A 121 -7.44 5.19 9.40
CA GLY A 121 -6.71 4.08 8.77
C GLY A 121 -5.20 4.29 8.76
N GLY A 122 -4.55 3.77 7.72
CA GLY A 122 -3.10 3.83 7.57
C GLY A 122 -2.36 2.74 8.34
N ALA A 123 -3.02 1.62 8.69
CA ALA A 123 -2.35 0.52 9.38
C ALA A 123 -1.33 -0.11 8.42
N ILE A 124 -0.07 -0.17 8.87
CA ILE A 124 1.05 -0.73 8.13
C ILE A 124 1.08 -2.22 8.48
N MET A 125 0.75 -3.06 7.50
CA MET A 125 0.63 -4.50 7.68
C MET A 125 1.68 -5.24 6.86
N PHE A 126 2.20 -6.34 7.41
CA PHE A 126 3.22 -7.16 6.75
C PHE A 126 2.82 -8.64 6.69
N MET A 127 3.23 -9.30 5.60
CA MET A 127 3.47 -10.73 5.56
C MET A 127 4.98 -10.97 5.61
N TRP A 128 5.43 -11.83 6.51
CA TRP A 128 6.85 -12.14 6.67
C TRP A 128 7.32 -13.19 5.65
N ARG A 129 8.56 -13.05 5.16
CA ARG A 129 9.19 -14.12 4.39
C ARG A 129 9.39 -15.35 5.27
N GLU A 130 9.25 -16.54 4.68
CA GLU A 130 9.49 -17.79 5.39
C GLU A 130 10.94 -17.88 5.91
N GLY A 131 11.11 -18.33 7.16
CA GLY A 131 12.42 -18.48 7.81
C GLY A 131 13.21 -17.19 8.05
N GLY A 132 12.65 -16.02 7.72
CA GLY A 132 13.31 -14.73 7.87
C GLY A 132 13.05 -14.06 9.23
N PRO A 133 13.90 -13.09 9.62
CA PRO A 133 13.63 -12.28 10.79
C PRO A 133 12.35 -11.45 10.58
N LYS A 134 11.46 -11.47 11.58
CA LYS A 134 10.20 -10.71 11.58
C LYS A 134 10.40 -9.23 11.91
N HIS A 135 11.50 -8.89 12.58
CA HIS A 135 11.81 -7.54 13.01
C HIS A 135 13.20 -7.15 12.51
N SER A 136 13.36 -5.91 12.08
CA SER A 136 14.68 -5.32 11.89
C SER A 136 15.30 -5.16 13.29
N SER A 137 16.36 -5.92 13.56
CA SER A 137 17.23 -5.74 14.72
C SER A 137 17.77 -4.32 14.82
#